data_AF-A0A2E6E6B8-F1
#
_entry.id   AF-A0A2E6E6B8-F1
#
_cell.length_a   1.000
_cell.length_b   1.000
_cell.length_c   1.000
_cell.angle_alpha   90.00
_cell.angle_beta   90.00
_cell.angle_gamma   90.00
#
_symmetry.space_group_name_H-M   'P 1'
#
loop_
_entity.id
_entity.type
_entity.pdbx_description
1 polymer ?
#
loop_
_entity_poly.entity_id
_entity_poly.type
_entity_poly.pdbx_seq_one_letter_code
_entity_poly.pdbx_strand_id
1 'polypeptide(L)' 'MPKTKIATLNLRIAPAVKSAVREAAHLEHRSVANMVEMLIRRHCDNAGIVIPETSERLSRN' A
#
# COMPACT_ATOMS: atom_id res chain seq x y z
N MET A 1 -6.21 -7.84 21.02
CA MET A 1 -5.35 -7.61 19.85
C MET A 1 -6.14 -6.73 18.87
N PRO A 2 -5.70 -5.51 18.56
CA PRO A 2 -6.45 -4.65 17.63
C PRO A 2 -6.55 -5.35 16.28
N LYS A 3 -7.77 -5.40 15.72
CA LYS A 3 -8.04 -6.01 14.42
C LYS A 3 -7.37 -5.15 13.36
N THR A 4 -6.25 -5.60 12.80
CA THR A 4 -5.68 -5.00 11.59
C THR A 4 -6.77 -5.04 10.53
N LYS A 5 -7.36 -3.89 10.20
CA LYS A 5 -8.42 -3.80 9.18
C LYS A 5 -7.74 -3.93 7.82
N ILE A 6 -7.66 -5.17 7.33
CA ILE A 6 -7.16 -5.46 5.98
C ILE A 6 -8.32 -5.29 5.00
N ALA A 7 -8.09 -4.53 3.93
CA ALA A 7 -9.01 -4.38 2.81
C ALA A 7 -8.34 -4.91 1.53
N THR A 8 -9.12 -5.56 0.66
CA THR A 8 -8.61 -6.12 -0.60
C THR A 8 -8.71 -5.10 -1.73
N LEU A 9 -7.59 -4.84 -2.41
CA LEU A 9 -7.52 -4.02 -3.62
C LEU A 9 -7.33 -4.90 -4.86
N ASN A 10 -8.31 -4.90 -5.78
CA ASN A 10 -8.20 -5.57 -7.07
C ASN A 10 -7.64 -4.61 -8.13
N LEU A 11 -6.45 -4.91 -8.66
CA LEU A 11 -5.76 -4.07 -9.63
C LEU A 11 -5.66 -4.77 -10.99
N ARG A 12 -6.03 -4.06 -12.06
CA ARG A 12 -5.78 -4.48 -13.45
C ARG A 12 -4.67 -3.61 -14.04
N ILE A 13 -3.58 -4.24 -14.48
CA ILE A 13 -2.41 -3.59 -15.08
C ILE A 13 -1.90 -4.42 -16.24
N ALA A 14 -1.10 -3.79 -17.11
CA ALA A 14 -0.44 -4.49 -18.20
C ALA A 14 0.50 -5.58 -17.66
N PRO A 15 0.65 -6.73 -18.37
CA PRO A 15 1.54 -7.81 -17.95
C PRO A 15 2.99 -7.36 -17.72
N ALA A 16 3.50 -6.44 -18.56
CA ALA A 16 4.85 -5.89 -18.42
C ALA A 16 5.03 -5.14 -17.08
N VAL A 17 4.04 -4.36 -16.66
CA VAL A 17 4.06 -3.62 -15.39
C VAL A 17 4.03 -4.57 -14.19
N LYS A 18 3.27 -5.67 -14.30
CA LYS A 18 3.25 -6.72 -13.29
C LYS A 18 4.63 -7.38 -13.11
N SER A 19 5.34 -7.63 -14.20
CA SER A 19 6.70 -8.18 -14.14
C SER A 19 7.66 -7.19 -13.49
N ALA A 20 7.63 -5.93 -13.91
CA ALA A 20 8.49 -4.88 -13.36
C ALA A 20 8.28 -4.67 -11.86
N VAL A 21 7.03 -4.60 -11.38
CA VAL A 21 6.77 -4.42 -9.93
C VAL A 21 7.19 -5.64 -9.12
N ARG A 22 7.15 -6.84 -9.72
CA ARG A 22 7.61 -8.07 -9.07
C ARG A 22 9.12 -8.08 -8.89
N GLU A 23 9.85 -7.64 -9.89
CA GLU A 23 11.31 -7.50 -9.82
C GLU A 23 11.71 -6.43 -8.80
N ALA A 24 11.07 -5.25 -8.84
CA ALA A 24 11.30 -4.20 -7.85
C ALA A 24 11.04 -4.68 -6.41
N ALA A 25 9.92 -5.37 -6.18
CA ALA A 25 9.60 -5.94 -4.87
C ALA A 25 10.64 -6.98 -4.42
N HIS A 26 11.15 -7.80 -5.35
CA HIS A 26 12.20 -8.77 -5.07
C HIS A 26 13.52 -8.10 -4.68
N LEU A 27 13.93 -7.04 -5.38
CA LEU A 27 15.14 -6.27 -5.06
C LEU A 27 15.07 -5.62 -3.67
N GLU A 28 13.89 -5.20 -3.24
CA GLU A 28 13.67 -4.62 -1.92
C GLU A 28 13.37 -5.65 -0.82
N HIS A 29 13.36 -6.95 -1.14
CA HIS A 29 13.00 -8.04 -0.22
C HIS A 29 11.59 -7.90 0.39
N ARG A 30 10.62 -7.39 -0.38
CA ARG A 30 9.23 -7.17 0.06
C ARG A 30 8.24 -7.89 -0.84
N SER A 31 7.03 -8.08 -0.34
CA SER A 31 5.93 -8.61 -1.17
C SER A 31 5.47 -7.57 -2.18
N VAL A 32 4.89 -8.02 -3.30
CA VAL A 32 4.29 -7.12 -4.30
C VAL A 32 3.18 -6.26 -3.69
N ALA A 33 2.41 -6.80 -2.74
CA ALA A 33 1.38 -6.04 -2.02
C ALA A 33 2.00 -4.87 -1.23
N ASN A 34 3.07 -5.14 -0.47
CA ASN A 34 3.77 -4.11 0.30
C ASN A 34 4.45 -3.07 -0.60
N MET A 35 4.97 -3.50 -1.76
CA MET A 35 5.52 -2.59 -2.75
C MET A 35 4.44 -1.65 -3.29
N VAL A 36 3.29 -2.20 -3.69
CA VAL A 36 2.15 -1.40 -4.19
C VAL A 36 1.64 -0.45 -3.11
N GLU A 37 1.54 -0.88 -1.85
CA GLU A 37 1.16 0.00 -0.74
C GLU A 37 2.14 1.16 -0.57
N MET A 38 3.46 0.90 -0.62
CA MET A 38 4.47 1.95 -0.50
C MET A 38 4.41 2.93 -1.68
N LEU A 39 4.20 2.45 -2.89
CA LEU A 39 4.03 3.29 -4.08
C LEU A 39 2.78 4.18 -3.96
N ILE A 40 1.66 3.64 -3.48
CA ILE A 40 0.43 4.40 -3.23
C ILE A 40 0.69 5.47 -2.16
N ARG A 41 1.29 5.10 -1.02
CA ARG A 41 1.61 6.05 0.06
C ARG A 41 2.49 7.20 -0.43
N ARG A 42 3.56 6.90 -1.17
CA ARG A 42 4.47 7.90 -1.73
C ARG A 42 3.77 8.81 -2.73
N HIS A 43 2.90 8.27 -3.57
CA HIS A 43 2.13 9.06 -4.51
C HIS A 43 1.17 10.01 -3.78
N CYS A 44 0.45 9.51 -2.78
CA CYS A 44 -0.45 10.32 -1.96
C CYS A 44 0.31 11.43 -1.22
N ASP A 45 1.46 11.13 -0.62
CA ASP A 45 2.30 12.12 0.06
C ASP A 45 2.74 13.24 -0.90
N ASN A 46 3.24 12.88 -2.07
CA ASN A 46 3.61 13.84 -3.12
C ASN A 46 2.42 14.66 -3.63
N ALA A 47 1.21 14.11 -3.60
CA ALA A 47 -0.03 14.77 -4.00
C ALA A 47 -0.68 15.58 -2.86
N GLY A 48 -0.13 15.56 -1.64
CA GLY A 48 -0.72 16.17 -0.45
C GLY A 48 -1.96 15.44 0.08
N ILE A 49 -2.19 14.19 -0.33
CA ILE A 49 -3.30 13.35 0.13
C ILE A 49 -2.89 12.64 1.43
N VAL A 50 -3.51 13.03 2.53
CA VAL A 50 -3.26 12.39 3.83
C VAL A 50 -3.92 11.02 3.86
N ILE A 51 -3.11 9.96 3.98
CA ILE A 51 -3.61 8.61 4.27
C ILE A 51 -3.68 8.47 5.80
N PRO A 52 -4.87 8.35 6.39
CA PRO A 52 -5.00 8.09 7.82
C PRO A 52 -4.53 6.66 8.11
N GLU A 53 -3.44 6.53 8.88
CA GLU A 53 -3.05 5.27 9.51
C GLU A 53 -4.25 4.80 10.35
N THR A 54 -4.91 3.72 9.94
CA THR A 54 -6.23 3.37 10.47
C THR A 54 -6.17 3.00 11.96
N SER A 55 -6.75 3.88 12.77
CA SER A 55 -7.55 3.61 13.99
C SER A 55 -6.84 3.48 15.36
N GLU A 56 -6.26 4.57 15.86
CA GLU A 56 -6.20 4.84 17.32
C GLU A 56 -6.84 6.18 17.75
N ARG A 57 -7.47 6.93 16.84
CA ARG A 57 -8.04 8.27 17.17
C ARG A 57 -9.56 8.34 17.37
N LEU A 58 -10.27 7.21 17.42
CA LEU A 58 -11.72 7.20 17.69
C LEU A 58 -12.11 6.62 19.07
N SER A 59 -11.15 6.46 20.00
CA SER A 59 -11.44 6.16 21.40
C SER A 59 -11.05 7.32 22.32
N ARG A 60 -11.56 8.50 22.00
CA ARG A 60 -11.66 9.61 22.95
C ARG A 60 -13.00 10.30 22.71
N ASN A 61 -14.04 9.80 23.36
CA ASN A 61 -14.93 10.57 24.24
C ASN A 61 -15.97 9.65 24.88
#